data_AF-A0A498NRI5-F1
#
_entry.id   AF-A0A498NRI5-F1
#
_cell.length_a   1.000
_cell.length_b   1.000
_cell.length_c   1.000
_cell.angle_alpha   90.00
_cell.angle_beta   90.00
_cell.angle_gamma   90.00
#
_symmetry.space_group_name_H-M   'P 1'
#
loop_
_entity.id
_entity.type
_entity.pdbx_description
1 polymer ?
#
loop_
_entity_poly.entity_id
_entity_poly.type
_entity_poly.pdbx_seq_one_letter_code
_entity_poly.pdbx_strand_id
1 'polypeptide(L)'
;MVEKCIFYFAHLLKKHLEFMFHLRRSPFLQVFNNSPDESSYYRHHFVRQDLTQSLIMIQPILYSYSFYGPPEPVLLDSSSILPDRILLMDTFFQLVIYHGETIAQWRKAGYQEMAEYENFKQLLQAPLDDAQEILQTRFPMPRYIDTEHGGSQARFLLSKVNPSQTHNNLYAWGQESGAPILTDDVSLQVFMDHLKKLAVSNGKFGAKMQVHIQNDGPVTIQLESPAAPTDPKQLSKQEKQQQRKEKTRPKGPSESSREKAMQRSKADPNASSGAEGDVSSEREP
;
A
#
# COMPACT_ATOMS: atom_id res chain seq x y z
N MET A 1 -15.80 26.31 -6.85
CA MET A 1 -16.00 25.30 -5.78
C MET A 1 -16.82 24.17 -6.39
N VAL A 2 -16.22 23.41 -7.31
CA VAL A 2 -16.90 22.37 -8.11
C VAL A 2 -16.36 21.02 -7.66
N GLU A 3 -17.26 20.24 -7.05
CA GLU A 3 -17.27 18.78 -6.99
C GLU A 3 -16.00 18.05 -6.52
N LYS A 4 -15.80 18.01 -5.20
CA LYS A 4 -15.29 16.77 -4.57
C LYS A 4 -16.42 15.73 -4.54
N CYS A 5 -16.84 15.24 -5.70
CA CYS A 5 -17.65 14.02 -5.77
C CYS A 5 -16.72 12.86 -5.43
N ILE A 6 -16.69 12.47 -4.16
CA ILE A 6 -15.89 11.34 -3.71
C ILE A 6 -16.53 10.08 -4.30
N PHE A 7 -15.86 9.54 -5.32
CA PHE A 7 -16.29 8.33 -6.02
C PHE A 7 -16.09 7.12 -5.10
N TYR A 8 -17.11 6.79 -4.30
CA TYR A 8 -17.13 5.55 -3.53
C TYR A 8 -17.79 4.45 -4.36
N PHE A 9 -16.97 3.56 -4.90
CA PHE A 9 -17.46 2.29 -5.43
C PHE A 9 -17.88 1.38 -4.29
N ALA A 10 -19.06 0.78 -4.38
CA ALA A 10 -19.42 -0.35 -3.53
C ALA A 10 -18.35 -1.46 -3.68
N HIS A 11 -18.07 -2.20 -2.60
CA HIS A 11 -16.99 -3.20 -2.57
C HIS A 11 -17.06 -4.21 -3.74
N LEU A 12 -18.27 -4.63 -4.12
CA LEU A 12 -18.51 -5.55 -5.24
C LEU A 12 -18.07 -4.95 -6.59
N LEU A 13 -18.37 -3.67 -6.81
CA LEU A 13 -18.03 -2.98 -8.05
C LEU A 13 -16.51 -2.75 -8.16
N LYS A 14 -15.83 -2.50 -7.03
CA LYS A 14 -14.36 -2.41 -7.00
C LYS A 14 -13.70 -3.70 -7.46
N LYS A 15 -14.13 -4.86 -6.95
CA LYS A 15 -13.64 -6.18 -7.38
C LYS A 15 -13.87 -6.42 -8.87
N HIS A 16 -15.06 -6.08 -9.37
CA HIS A 16 -15.36 -6.23 -10.80
C HIS A 16 -14.42 -5.40 -11.69
N LEU A 17 -14.11 -4.17 -11.30
CA LEU A 17 -13.18 -3.31 -12.06
C LEU A 17 -11.74 -3.83 -12.04
N GLU A 18 -11.32 -4.44 -10.94
CA GLU A 18 -10.03 -5.12 -10.83
C GLU A 18 -9.95 -6.33 -11.78
N PHE A 19 -11.00 -7.17 -11.81
CA PHE A 19 -11.10 -8.26 -12.79
C PHE A 19 -11.07 -7.75 -14.23
N MET A 20 -11.76 -6.64 -14.55
CA MET A 20 -11.71 -6.04 -15.89
C MET A 20 -10.32 -5.52 -16.25
N PHE A 21 -9.59 -4.98 -15.27
CA PHE A 21 -8.20 -4.57 -15.47
C PHE A 21 -7.29 -5.75 -15.80
N HIS A 22 -7.39 -6.86 -15.07
CA HIS A 22 -6.58 -8.04 -15.36
C HIS A 22 -7.01 -8.74 -16.65
N LEU A 23 -8.32 -8.85 -16.92
CA LEU A 23 -8.85 -9.45 -18.13
C LEU A 23 -8.34 -8.76 -19.40
N ARG A 24 -8.33 -7.42 -19.44
CA ARG A 24 -7.87 -6.69 -20.65
C ARG A 24 -6.38 -6.91 -20.96
N ARG A 25 -5.57 -7.20 -19.94
CA ARG A 25 -4.12 -7.45 -20.04
C ARG A 25 -3.79 -8.93 -20.18
N SER A 26 -4.79 -9.79 -20.06
CA SER A 26 -4.61 -11.23 -20.13
C SER A 26 -4.30 -11.69 -21.56
N PRO A 27 -3.64 -12.86 -21.72
CA PRO A 27 -3.41 -13.48 -23.03
C PRO A 27 -4.70 -13.81 -23.80
N PHE A 28 -5.86 -13.81 -23.14
CA PHE A 28 -7.15 -14.05 -23.80
C PHE A 28 -7.49 -12.93 -24.79
N LEU A 29 -7.13 -11.69 -24.46
CA LEU A 29 -7.42 -10.50 -25.26
C LEU A 29 -6.16 -9.94 -25.92
N GLN A 30 -5.04 -9.87 -25.20
CA GLN A 30 -3.76 -9.41 -25.75
C GLN A 30 -2.95 -10.60 -26.25
N VAL A 31 -3.01 -10.83 -27.57
CA VAL A 31 -2.33 -11.96 -28.23
C VAL A 31 -0.86 -11.70 -28.57
N PHE A 32 -0.35 -10.48 -28.33
CA PHE A 32 1.08 -10.18 -28.49
C PHE A 32 1.92 -11.10 -27.58
N ASN A 33 3.10 -11.50 -28.07
CA ASN A 33 3.99 -12.48 -27.42
C ASN A 33 3.40 -13.90 -27.24
N ASN A 34 2.27 -14.22 -27.86
CA ASN A 34 1.74 -15.59 -27.93
C ASN A 34 1.60 -16.01 -29.39
N SER A 35 1.81 -17.29 -29.66
CA SER A 35 1.44 -17.87 -30.96
C SER A 35 -0.09 -17.95 -31.12
N PRO A 36 -0.61 -18.02 -32.36
CA PRO A 36 -2.03 -18.24 -32.61
C PRO A 36 -2.58 -19.52 -31.94
N ASP A 37 -1.76 -20.57 -31.88
CA ASP A 37 -2.11 -21.85 -31.27
C ASP A 37 -2.17 -21.74 -29.75
N GLU A 38 -1.21 -21.07 -29.10
CA GLU A 38 -1.25 -20.80 -27.65
C GLU A 38 -2.47 -19.95 -27.27
N SER A 39 -2.78 -18.93 -28.07
CA SER A 39 -3.96 -18.09 -27.86
C SER A 39 -5.26 -18.90 -27.94
N SER A 40 -5.34 -19.83 -28.88
CA SER A 40 -6.47 -20.74 -29.05
C SER A 40 -6.57 -21.73 -27.90
N TYR A 41 -5.44 -22.27 -27.44
CA TYR A 41 -5.34 -23.16 -26.28
C TYR A 41 -5.86 -22.48 -25.00
N TYR A 42 -5.40 -21.26 -24.70
CA TYR A 42 -5.85 -20.53 -23.52
C TYR A 42 -7.37 -20.28 -23.55
N ARG A 43 -7.89 -19.80 -24.70
CA ARG A 43 -9.33 -19.55 -24.87
C ARG A 43 -10.16 -20.83 -24.77
N HIS A 44 -9.69 -21.94 -25.34
CA HIS A 44 -10.36 -23.23 -25.28
C HIS A 44 -10.59 -23.67 -23.83
N HIS A 45 -9.55 -23.61 -23.00
CA HIS A 45 -9.67 -23.97 -21.60
C HIS A 45 -10.54 -22.98 -20.83
N PHE A 46 -10.38 -21.66 -21.06
CA PHE A 46 -11.17 -20.65 -20.35
C PHE A 46 -12.68 -20.82 -20.48
N VAL A 47 -13.19 -21.19 -21.66
CA VAL A 47 -14.63 -21.36 -21.91
C VAL A 47 -15.20 -22.65 -21.30
N ARG A 48 -14.34 -23.59 -20.91
CA ARG A 48 -14.73 -24.92 -20.39
C ARG A 48 -14.57 -25.06 -18.88
N GLN A 49 -13.94 -24.10 -18.21
CA GLN A 49 -13.68 -24.15 -16.78
C GLN A 49 -14.84 -23.65 -15.93
N ASP A 50 -14.79 -23.98 -14.64
CA ASP A 50 -15.71 -23.45 -13.64
C ASP A 50 -15.35 -22.00 -13.24
N LEU A 51 -16.21 -21.39 -12.42
CA LEU A 51 -16.00 -20.02 -11.94
C LEU A 51 -14.64 -19.87 -11.24
N THR A 52 -14.27 -20.81 -10.37
CA THR A 52 -13.05 -20.72 -9.56
C THR A 52 -11.80 -20.71 -10.43
N GLN A 53 -11.68 -21.68 -11.35
CA GLN A 53 -10.54 -21.76 -12.26
C GLN A 53 -10.54 -20.60 -13.26
N SER A 54 -11.70 -20.16 -13.75
CA SER A 54 -11.79 -18.97 -14.62
C SER A 54 -11.35 -17.69 -13.92
N LEU A 55 -11.62 -17.53 -12.61
CA LEU A 55 -11.12 -16.38 -11.85
C LEU A 55 -9.59 -16.41 -11.73
N ILE A 56 -9.00 -17.58 -11.43
CA ILE A 56 -7.54 -17.76 -11.37
C ILE A 56 -6.88 -17.46 -12.73
N MET A 57 -7.53 -17.87 -13.83
CA MET A 57 -7.08 -17.57 -15.19
C MET A 57 -7.06 -16.07 -15.50
N ILE A 58 -8.06 -15.31 -15.04
CA ILE A 58 -8.15 -13.86 -15.29
C ILE A 58 -7.19 -13.11 -14.39
N GLN A 59 -7.28 -13.35 -13.09
CA GLN A 59 -6.49 -12.72 -12.05
C GLN A 59 -5.74 -13.82 -11.29
N PRO A 60 -4.47 -14.06 -11.65
CA PRO A 60 -3.63 -15.01 -10.94
C PRO A 60 -3.61 -14.74 -9.44
N ILE A 61 -3.61 -15.82 -8.66
CA ILE A 61 -3.46 -15.75 -7.22
C ILE A 61 -1.97 -15.80 -6.85
N LEU A 62 -1.60 -15.05 -5.82
CA LEU A 62 -0.23 -14.96 -5.34
C LEU A 62 -0.23 -15.26 -3.84
N TYR A 63 0.47 -16.31 -3.43
CA TYR A 63 0.68 -16.63 -2.02
C TYR A 63 2.07 -16.18 -1.60
N SER A 64 2.17 -15.65 -0.38
CA SER A 64 3.42 -15.25 0.23
C SER A 64 3.76 -16.15 1.42
N TYR A 65 4.98 -16.66 1.41
CA TYR A 65 5.55 -17.49 2.47
C TYR A 65 6.68 -16.69 3.10
N SER A 66 6.61 -16.51 4.42
CA SER A 66 7.62 -15.81 5.21
C SER A 66 7.80 -16.52 6.55
N PHE A 67 8.80 -16.12 7.33
CA PHE A 67 8.99 -16.66 8.68
C PHE A 67 7.93 -16.16 9.68
N TYR A 68 7.21 -15.09 9.34
CA TYR A 68 6.38 -14.35 10.29
C TYR A 68 4.93 -14.83 10.34
N GLY A 69 4.59 -15.93 9.67
CA GLY A 69 3.23 -16.45 9.69
C GLY A 69 2.98 -17.58 8.69
N PRO A 70 1.75 -18.12 8.68
CA PRO A 70 1.33 -19.09 7.69
C PRO A 70 1.27 -18.45 6.28
N PRO A 71 1.17 -19.26 5.21
CA PRO A 71 1.01 -18.75 3.86
C PRO A 71 -0.22 -17.84 3.75
N GLU A 72 -0.02 -16.61 3.27
CA GLU A 72 -1.09 -15.63 3.12
C GLU A 72 -1.28 -15.22 1.65
N PRO A 73 -2.54 -15.02 1.19
CA PRO A 73 -2.78 -14.48 -0.13
C PRO A 73 -2.41 -12.99 -0.16
N VAL A 74 -1.55 -12.60 -1.09
CA VAL A 74 -1.09 -11.23 -1.29
C VAL A 74 -1.60 -10.65 -2.61
N LEU A 75 -1.56 -9.33 -2.72
CA LEU A 75 -1.98 -8.65 -3.94
C LEU A 75 -1.02 -8.97 -5.09
N LEU A 76 -1.54 -9.08 -6.31
CA LEU A 76 -0.76 -9.28 -7.51
C LEU A 76 -0.10 -7.96 -7.96
N ASP A 77 0.76 -7.40 -7.11
CA ASP A 77 1.36 -6.08 -7.25
C ASP A 77 2.88 -6.09 -6.97
N SER A 78 3.63 -5.19 -7.61
CA SER A 78 5.10 -5.16 -7.49
C SER A 78 5.59 -4.96 -6.06
N SER A 79 4.79 -4.30 -5.23
CA SER A 79 5.05 -4.12 -3.79
C SER A 79 5.06 -5.43 -2.99
N SER A 80 4.45 -6.50 -3.51
CA SER A 80 4.44 -7.81 -2.84
C SER A 80 5.71 -8.63 -3.11
N ILE A 81 6.56 -8.18 -4.04
CA ILE A 81 7.84 -8.81 -4.36
C ILE A 81 8.89 -8.30 -3.38
N LEU A 82 8.99 -8.95 -2.23
CA LEU A 82 9.93 -8.65 -1.17
C LEU A 82 11.12 -9.62 -1.17
N PRO A 83 12.32 -9.20 -0.71
CA PRO A 83 13.52 -10.02 -0.75
C PRO A 83 13.54 -11.17 0.28
N ASP A 84 12.77 -11.04 1.35
CA ASP A 84 12.72 -11.95 2.52
C ASP A 84 11.59 -12.99 2.44
N ARG A 85 10.88 -13.07 1.31
CA ARG A 85 9.71 -13.94 1.14
C ARG A 85 9.84 -14.85 -0.09
N ILE A 86 9.12 -15.96 -0.05
CA ILE A 86 8.90 -16.82 -1.22
C ILE A 86 7.48 -16.56 -1.72
N LEU A 87 7.30 -16.53 -3.03
CA LEU A 87 5.99 -16.35 -3.65
C LEU A 87 5.60 -17.58 -4.45
N LEU A 88 4.36 -18.04 -4.33
CA LEU A 88 3.76 -19.02 -5.22
C LEU A 88 2.67 -18.32 -6.04
N MET A 89 2.91 -18.14 -7.33
CA MET A 89 1.94 -17.60 -8.28
C MET A 89 1.26 -18.74 -9.02
N ASP A 90 -0.07 -18.74 -8.97
CA ASP A 90 -0.90 -19.65 -9.75
C ASP A 90 -1.69 -18.89 -10.82
N THR A 91 -1.38 -19.19 -12.09
CA THR A 91 -2.00 -18.61 -13.28
C THR A 91 -2.93 -19.59 -14.00
N PHE A 92 -3.30 -20.70 -13.36
CA PHE A 92 -3.93 -21.88 -13.94
C PHE A 92 -3.03 -22.68 -14.91
N PHE A 93 -2.45 -22.02 -15.91
CA PHE A 93 -1.60 -22.68 -16.92
C PHE A 93 -0.15 -22.86 -16.47
N GLN A 94 0.30 -22.04 -15.52
CA GLN A 94 1.67 -22.04 -15.00
C GLN A 94 1.62 -21.86 -13.48
N LEU A 95 2.44 -22.64 -12.78
CA LEU A 95 2.75 -22.46 -11.37
C LEU A 95 4.19 -21.95 -11.27
N VAL A 96 4.36 -20.78 -10.67
CA VAL A 96 5.66 -20.13 -10.54
C VAL A 96 5.99 -19.99 -9.07
N ILE A 97 7.07 -20.63 -8.64
CA ILE A 97 7.69 -20.36 -7.34
C ILE A 97 8.80 -19.34 -7.56
N TYR A 98 8.75 -18.24 -6.82
CA TYR A 98 9.74 -17.18 -6.86
C TYR A 98 10.39 -17.02 -5.49
N HIS A 99 11.70 -17.17 -5.44
CA HIS A 99 12.51 -16.89 -4.25
C HIS A 99 12.99 -15.45 -4.26
N GLY A 100 12.67 -14.69 -3.20
CA GLY A 100 13.22 -13.36 -2.95
C GLY A 100 14.75 -13.36 -2.85
N GLU A 101 15.37 -12.19 -3.00
CA GLU A 101 16.82 -12.04 -3.07
C GLU A 101 17.55 -12.66 -1.86
N THR A 102 17.12 -12.33 -0.64
CA THR A 102 17.72 -12.85 0.59
C THR A 102 17.52 -14.35 0.72
N ILE A 103 16.32 -14.85 0.38
CA ILE A 103 16.01 -16.27 0.40
C ILE A 103 16.87 -17.05 -0.61
N ALA A 104 17.06 -16.49 -1.81
CA ALA A 104 17.89 -17.08 -2.85
C ALA A 104 19.36 -17.15 -2.42
N GLN A 105 19.87 -16.09 -1.78
CA GLN A 105 21.21 -16.08 -1.20
C GLN A 105 21.35 -17.16 -0.11
N TRP A 106 20.37 -17.30 0.78
CA TRP A 106 20.39 -18.32 1.83
C TRP A 106 20.31 -19.75 1.29
N ARG A 107 19.49 -19.96 0.25
CA ARG A 107 19.40 -21.26 -0.46
C ARG A 107 20.74 -21.64 -1.09
N LYS A 108 21.43 -20.68 -1.70
CA LYS A 108 22.76 -20.88 -2.31
C LYS A 108 23.86 -21.11 -1.29
N ALA A 109 23.76 -20.46 -0.12
CA ALA A 109 24.70 -20.67 0.98
C ALA A 109 24.52 -22.02 1.69
N GLY A 110 23.44 -22.76 1.41
CA GLY A 110 23.22 -24.10 1.95
C GLY A 110 22.71 -24.12 3.39
N TYR A 111 22.12 -23.01 3.89
CA TYR A 111 21.61 -22.97 5.26
C TYR A 111 20.53 -24.04 5.52
N GLN A 112 19.81 -24.48 4.50
CA GLN A 112 18.80 -25.54 4.60
C GLN A 112 19.37 -26.93 4.98
N GLU A 113 20.68 -27.14 4.86
CA GLU A 113 21.33 -28.41 5.22
C GLU A 113 21.80 -28.42 6.69
N MET A 114 21.86 -27.25 7.31
CA MET A 114 22.30 -27.11 8.70
C MET A 114 21.13 -27.43 9.65
N ALA A 115 21.35 -28.31 10.62
CA ALA A 115 20.34 -28.70 11.60
C ALA A 115 19.80 -27.52 12.45
N GLU A 116 20.56 -26.43 12.56
CA GLU A 116 20.16 -25.20 13.25
C GLU A 116 19.07 -24.42 12.51
N TYR A 117 18.96 -24.59 11.19
CA TYR A 117 18.03 -23.85 10.33
C TYR A 117 16.95 -24.75 9.71
N GLU A 118 16.45 -25.75 10.46
CA GLU A 118 15.34 -26.61 10.00
C GLU A 118 14.10 -25.79 9.61
N ASN A 119 13.86 -24.65 10.28
CA ASN A 119 12.78 -23.71 9.93
C ASN A 119 12.91 -23.18 8.49
N PHE A 120 14.13 -22.93 8.01
CA PHE A 120 14.36 -22.46 6.65
C PHE A 120 14.08 -23.55 5.62
N LYS A 121 14.46 -24.80 5.94
CA LYS A 121 14.13 -25.96 5.12
C LYS A 121 12.62 -26.18 5.02
N GLN A 122 11.88 -26.03 6.13
CA GLN A 122 10.42 -26.08 6.12
C GLN A 122 9.81 -24.96 5.27
N LEU A 123 10.35 -23.73 5.36
CA LEU A 123 9.90 -22.61 4.54
C LEU A 123 10.09 -22.86 3.03
N LEU A 124 11.20 -23.49 2.63
CA LEU A 124 11.44 -23.87 1.23
C LEU A 124 10.52 -25.00 0.76
N GLN A 125 10.14 -25.91 1.65
CA GLN A 125 9.32 -27.06 1.33
C GLN A 125 7.82 -26.71 1.21
N ALA A 126 7.30 -25.82 2.05
CA ALA A 126 5.89 -25.43 2.06
C ALA A 126 5.31 -25.06 0.67
N PRO A 127 5.90 -24.14 -0.12
CA PRO A 127 5.37 -23.81 -1.44
C PRO A 127 5.51 -24.96 -2.46
N LEU A 128 6.44 -25.90 -2.25
CA LEU A 128 6.59 -27.08 -3.10
C LEU A 128 5.45 -28.06 -2.87
N ASP A 129 5.09 -28.30 -1.61
CA ASP A 129 4.00 -29.19 -1.23
C ASP A 129 2.67 -28.66 -1.78
N ASP A 130 2.39 -27.37 -1.57
CA ASP A 130 1.18 -26.71 -2.09
C ASP A 130 1.14 -26.72 -3.64
N ALA A 131 2.28 -26.51 -4.30
CA ALA A 131 2.36 -26.60 -5.74
C ALA A 131 2.11 -28.04 -6.25
N GLN A 132 2.62 -29.06 -5.55
CA GLN A 132 2.40 -30.45 -5.93
C GLN A 132 0.93 -30.85 -5.85
N GLU A 133 0.20 -30.39 -4.82
CA GLU A 133 -1.24 -30.64 -4.71
C GLU A 133 -2.00 -30.08 -5.92
N ILE A 134 -1.66 -28.86 -6.35
CA ILE A 134 -2.28 -28.23 -7.52
C ILE A 134 -1.91 -28.99 -8.81
N LEU A 135 -0.65 -29.43 -8.95
CA LEU A 135 -0.19 -30.20 -10.12
C LEU A 135 -0.90 -31.55 -10.28
N GLN A 136 -1.23 -32.21 -9.17
CA GLN A 136 -1.90 -33.52 -9.19
C GLN A 136 -3.39 -33.43 -9.50
N THR A 137 -4.03 -32.34 -9.11
CA THR A 137 -5.49 -32.16 -9.21
C THR A 137 -5.92 -31.45 -10.48
N ARG A 138 -5.08 -30.57 -11.05
CA ARG A 138 -5.48 -29.71 -12.16
C ARG A 138 -5.26 -30.35 -13.53
N PHE A 139 -6.27 -30.21 -14.40
CA PHE A 139 -6.18 -30.53 -15.81
C PHE A 139 -6.47 -29.30 -16.69
N PRO A 140 -5.62 -29.00 -17.69
CA PRO A 140 -4.36 -29.66 -18.04
C PRO A 140 -3.28 -29.42 -16.99
N MET A 141 -2.28 -30.30 -16.92
CA MET A 141 -1.17 -30.16 -15.98
C MET A 141 -0.46 -28.81 -16.21
N PRO A 142 -0.41 -27.92 -15.20
CA PRO A 142 0.26 -26.64 -15.32
C PRO A 142 1.76 -26.80 -15.57
N ARG A 143 2.36 -25.85 -16.29
CA ARG A 143 3.82 -25.77 -16.38
C ARG A 143 4.39 -25.30 -15.04
N TYR A 144 5.21 -26.14 -14.42
CA TYR A 144 5.91 -25.82 -13.19
C TYR A 144 7.21 -25.03 -13.47
N ILE A 145 7.42 -23.94 -12.74
CA ILE A 145 8.58 -23.04 -12.86
C ILE A 145 9.10 -22.73 -11.45
N ASP A 146 10.35 -23.10 -11.17
CA ASP A 146 11.11 -22.64 -9.99
C ASP A 146 12.08 -21.55 -10.46
N THR A 147 12.01 -20.37 -9.84
CA THR A 147 12.86 -19.24 -10.17
C THR A 147 13.19 -18.39 -8.95
N GLU A 148 14.15 -17.49 -9.09
CA GLU A 148 14.69 -16.66 -8.02
C GLU A 148 14.88 -15.22 -8.50
N HIS A 149 15.18 -14.33 -7.58
CA HIS A 149 15.57 -12.97 -7.90
C HIS A 149 16.74 -12.94 -8.91
N GLY A 150 16.58 -12.16 -9.98
CA GLY A 150 17.55 -12.10 -11.08
C GLY A 150 17.48 -13.27 -12.07
N GLY A 151 16.64 -14.29 -11.81
CA GLY A 151 16.45 -15.42 -12.72
C GLY A 151 15.72 -15.04 -14.01
N SER A 152 16.12 -15.63 -15.13
CA SER A 152 15.49 -15.33 -16.45
C SER A 152 14.01 -15.74 -16.52
N GLN A 153 13.59 -16.72 -15.72
CA GLN A 153 12.20 -17.17 -15.63
C GLN A 153 11.35 -16.32 -14.67
N ALA A 154 11.95 -15.43 -13.86
CA ALA A 154 11.21 -14.49 -13.01
C ALA A 154 10.30 -13.55 -13.84
N ARG A 155 10.60 -13.39 -15.14
CA ARG A 155 9.74 -12.65 -16.09
C ARG A 155 8.30 -13.17 -16.15
N PHE A 156 8.08 -14.46 -15.88
CA PHE A 156 6.73 -15.03 -15.86
C PHE A 156 5.89 -14.43 -14.73
N LEU A 157 6.49 -14.19 -13.56
CA LEU A 157 5.86 -13.45 -12.46
C LEU A 157 5.73 -11.96 -12.81
N LEU A 158 6.83 -11.30 -13.19
CA LEU A 158 6.86 -9.86 -13.40
C LEU A 158 5.89 -9.37 -14.49
N SER A 159 5.65 -10.18 -15.52
CA SER A 159 4.69 -9.84 -16.59
C SER A 159 3.21 -9.89 -16.17
N LYS A 160 2.89 -10.57 -15.06
CA LYS A 160 1.51 -10.70 -14.55
C LYS A 160 1.20 -9.71 -13.44
N VAL A 161 2.24 -9.28 -12.73
CA VAL A 161 2.15 -8.36 -11.61
C VAL A 161 1.80 -6.94 -12.07
N ASN A 162 0.95 -6.25 -11.30
CA ASN A 162 0.63 -4.86 -11.56
C ASN A 162 1.88 -3.98 -11.35
N PRO A 163 2.27 -3.15 -12.33
CA PRO A 163 3.41 -2.25 -12.22
C PRO A 163 3.03 -1.00 -11.43
N SER A 164 2.79 -1.12 -10.13
CA SER A 164 2.58 0.05 -9.25
C SER A 164 3.87 0.86 -9.11
N GLN A 165 5.01 0.18 -9.08
CA GLN A 165 6.34 0.77 -9.05
C GLN A 165 7.00 0.58 -10.43
N THR A 166 7.00 1.64 -11.24
CA THR A 166 7.72 1.68 -12.52
C THR A 166 8.95 2.58 -12.43
N HIS A 167 9.90 2.38 -13.33
CA HIS A 167 11.06 3.26 -13.50
C HIS A 167 10.68 4.75 -13.66
N ASN A 168 9.49 5.06 -14.20
CA ASN A 168 8.98 6.42 -14.36
C ASN A 168 8.50 7.06 -13.04
N ASN A 169 8.00 6.26 -12.08
CA ASN A 169 7.53 6.77 -10.79
C ASN A 169 8.61 6.73 -9.70
N LEU A 170 9.69 5.96 -9.89
CA LEU A 170 10.77 5.79 -8.92
C LEU A 170 11.48 7.11 -8.58
N TYR A 171 11.47 8.08 -9.50
CA TYR A 171 12.07 9.40 -9.30
C TYR A 171 11.14 10.44 -8.67
N ALA A 172 9.83 10.14 -8.52
CA ALA A 172 8.85 11.11 -8.01
C ALA A 172 8.69 11.07 -6.49
N TRP A 173 8.96 9.91 -5.86
CA TRP A 173 8.89 9.72 -4.42
C TRP A 173 9.95 8.69 -4.03
N GLY A 174 10.98 9.11 -3.29
CA GLY A 174 12.12 8.29 -2.86
C GLY A 174 11.75 7.17 -1.87
N GLN A 175 10.89 6.24 -2.29
CA GLN A 175 10.53 5.04 -1.54
C GLN A 175 11.40 3.86 -1.97
N GLU A 176 12.19 3.39 -1.03
CA GLU A 176 12.89 2.12 -1.04
C GLU A 176 11.88 1.01 -0.71
N SER A 177 11.72 0.03 -1.63
CA SER A 177 11.25 -1.35 -1.41
C SER A 177 10.18 -1.77 -2.43
N GLY A 178 10.63 -2.63 -3.35
CA GLY A 178 9.85 -3.30 -4.39
C GLY A 178 10.65 -3.42 -5.69
N ALA A 179 10.38 -4.45 -6.48
CA ALA A 179 11.06 -4.65 -7.76
C ALA A 179 10.45 -3.72 -8.83
N PRO A 180 11.17 -2.69 -9.33
CA PRO A 180 10.62 -1.80 -10.35
C PRO A 180 10.38 -2.60 -11.63
N ILE A 181 9.13 -2.59 -12.12
CA ILE A 181 8.76 -3.30 -13.35
C ILE A 181 9.03 -2.36 -14.53
N LEU A 182 9.87 -2.82 -15.45
CA LEU A 182 10.20 -2.11 -16.68
C LEU A 182 9.12 -2.36 -17.74
N THR A 183 8.04 -1.57 -17.69
CA THR A 183 6.93 -1.65 -18.65
C THR A 183 6.30 -0.28 -18.88
N ASP A 184 5.75 -0.10 -20.09
CA ASP A 184 4.89 1.04 -20.46
C ASP A 184 3.41 0.79 -20.11
N ASP A 185 3.09 -0.38 -19.55
CA ASP A 185 1.73 -0.71 -19.15
C ASP A 185 1.20 0.20 -18.03
N VAL A 186 -0.08 0.54 -18.14
CA VAL A 186 -0.78 1.37 -17.17
C VAL A 186 -1.06 0.58 -15.89
N SER A 187 -0.71 1.14 -14.73
CA SER A 187 -1.01 0.56 -13.41
C SER A 187 -2.51 0.57 -13.11
N LEU A 188 -2.95 -0.29 -12.19
CA LEU A 188 -4.35 -0.35 -11.75
C LEU A 188 -4.85 1.01 -11.24
N GLN A 189 -4.01 1.76 -10.53
CA GLN A 189 -4.35 3.08 -10.00
C GLN A 189 -4.63 4.09 -11.12
N VAL A 190 -3.74 4.19 -12.10
CA VAL A 190 -3.92 5.11 -13.24
C VAL A 190 -5.16 4.72 -14.05
N PHE A 191 -5.41 3.41 -14.22
CA PHE A 191 -6.64 2.94 -14.84
C PHE A 191 -7.90 3.40 -14.09
N MET A 192 -7.92 3.22 -12.77
CA MET A 192 -9.04 3.64 -11.93
C MET A 192 -9.26 5.15 -12.00
N ASP A 193 -8.19 5.95 -12.04
CA ASP A 193 -8.30 7.40 -12.12
C ASP A 193 -8.81 7.87 -13.49
N HIS A 194 -8.40 7.22 -14.57
CA HIS A 194 -8.95 7.48 -15.90
C HIS A 194 -10.43 7.09 -15.99
N LEU A 195 -10.80 5.94 -15.42
CA LEU A 195 -12.17 5.48 -15.38
C LEU A 195 -13.07 6.45 -14.59
N LYS A 196 -12.62 6.90 -13.41
CA LYS A 196 -13.34 7.90 -12.61
C LYS A 196 -13.54 9.20 -13.40
N LYS A 197 -12.50 9.71 -14.05
CA LYS A 197 -12.57 10.93 -14.87
C LYS A 197 -13.61 10.80 -16.00
N LEU A 198 -13.62 9.68 -16.72
CA LEU A 198 -14.57 9.42 -17.80
C LEU A 198 -16.01 9.21 -17.30
N ALA A 199 -16.16 8.57 -16.13
CA ALA A 199 -17.47 8.34 -15.53
C ALA A 199 -18.15 9.67 -15.13
N VAL A 200 -17.38 10.63 -14.62
CA VAL A 200 -17.91 11.96 -14.25
C VAL A 200 -18.06 12.90 -15.46
N SER A 201 -17.19 12.80 -16.48
CA SER A 201 -17.20 13.72 -17.62
C SER A 201 -18.44 13.62 -18.49
N ASN A 202 -19.09 12.46 -18.54
CA ASN A 202 -20.23 12.21 -19.45
C ASN A 202 -21.59 12.65 -18.92
N GLY A 203 -21.69 13.27 -17.73
CA GLY A 203 -22.91 13.90 -17.16
C GLY A 203 -24.10 12.96 -16.87
N LYS A 204 -24.17 11.78 -17.50
CA LYS A 204 -25.24 10.78 -17.36
C LYS A 204 -25.02 9.87 -16.14
N PHE A 205 -23.79 9.72 -15.66
CA PHE A 205 -23.47 8.87 -14.52
C PHE A 205 -23.68 9.59 -13.18
N GLY A 206 -23.35 10.89 -13.10
CA GLY A 206 -23.70 11.75 -11.96
C GLY A 206 -25.20 11.80 -11.69
N ALA A 207 -26.02 11.82 -12.75
CA ALA A 207 -27.48 11.84 -12.65
C ALA A 207 -28.12 10.54 -12.13
N LYS A 208 -27.43 9.39 -12.25
CA LYS A 208 -27.97 8.07 -11.82
C LYS A 208 -27.48 7.62 -10.45
N MET A 209 -26.49 8.30 -9.89
CA MET A 209 -25.93 8.00 -8.57
C MET A 209 -26.42 8.96 -7.49
N GLN A 210 -27.30 9.91 -7.85
CA GLN A 210 -28.10 10.70 -6.93
C GLN A 210 -29.16 9.79 -6.31
N VAL A 211 -28.71 8.91 -5.42
CA VAL A 211 -29.59 8.14 -4.54
C VAL A 211 -30.46 9.15 -3.82
N HIS A 212 -31.76 9.03 -4.05
CA HIS A 212 -32.81 9.76 -3.37
C HIS A 212 -32.66 9.46 -1.87
N ILE A 213 -31.90 10.27 -1.13
CA ILE A 213 -31.95 10.25 0.33
C ILE A 213 -33.28 10.88 0.69
N GLN A 214 -34.32 10.04 0.74
CA GLN A 214 -35.57 10.39 1.36
C GLN A 214 -35.32 10.42 2.86
N ASN A 215 -34.92 11.59 3.37
CA ASN A 215 -34.98 11.88 4.79
C ASN A 215 -36.46 11.98 5.17
N ASP A 216 -37.08 10.87 5.56
CA ASP A 216 -38.39 10.87 6.22
C ASP A 216 -38.21 11.45 7.64
N GLY A 217 -38.61 12.72 7.82
CA GLY A 217 -38.76 13.37 9.12
C GLY A 217 -38.09 14.76 9.22
N PRO A 218 -38.71 15.75 9.90
CA PRO A 218 -38.21 17.11 9.90
C PRO A 218 -36.97 17.23 10.78
N VAL A 219 -35.80 17.31 10.16
CA VAL A 219 -34.55 17.68 10.83
C VAL A 219 -34.55 19.21 10.99
N THR A 220 -34.89 19.71 12.18
CA THR A 220 -34.65 21.10 12.58
C THR A 220 -33.14 21.33 12.70
N ILE A 221 -32.53 21.89 11.66
CA ILE A 221 -31.16 22.40 11.69
C ILE A 221 -31.22 23.81 12.27
N GLN A 222 -30.61 24.05 13.42
CA GLN A 222 -30.36 25.42 13.88
C GLN A 222 -29.28 26.05 12.99
N LEU A 223 -29.68 27.03 12.19
CA LEU A 223 -28.80 27.83 11.34
C LEU A 223 -28.17 28.94 12.18
N GLU A 224 -26.90 28.79 12.56
CA GLU A 224 -26.10 29.91 13.01
C GLU A 224 -25.43 30.56 11.78
N SER A 225 -25.74 31.84 11.54
CA SER A 225 -25.24 32.58 10.37
C SER A 225 -23.78 32.99 10.55
N PRO A 226 -22.97 33.00 9.47
CA PRO A 226 -21.54 33.33 9.56
C PRO A 226 -21.34 34.82 9.89
N ALA A 227 -20.42 35.09 10.82
CA ALA A 227 -20.08 36.43 11.26
C ALA A 227 -19.48 37.29 10.12
N ALA A 228 -19.97 38.52 10.00
CA ALA A 228 -19.52 39.54 9.06
C ALA A 228 -18.07 40.00 9.35
N PRO A 229 -17.32 40.53 8.35
CA PRO A 229 -15.93 40.93 8.52
C PRO A 229 -15.80 42.14 9.47
N THR A 230 -14.94 42.00 10.49
CA THR A 230 -14.79 42.96 11.59
C THR A 230 -13.87 44.13 11.22
N ASP A 231 -14.37 45.34 11.39
CA ASP A 231 -13.64 46.61 11.27
C ASP A 231 -12.60 46.78 12.42
N PRO A 232 -11.32 47.13 12.14
CA PRO A 232 -10.24 47.17 13.13
C PRO A 232 -10.34 48.27 14.21
N LYS A 233 -11.42 49.07 14.23
CA LYS A 233 -11.68 50.06 15.30
C LYS A 233 -12.57 49.54 16.44
N GLN A 234 -13.09 48.31 16.39
CA GLN A 234 -13.89 47.74 17.49
C GLN A 234 -13.10 46.85 18.47
N LEU A 235 -11.95 46.31 18.07
CA LEU A 235 -11.09 45.47 18.94
C LEU A 235 -10.53 46.24 20.15
N SER A 236 -10.22 47.53 20.01
CA SER A 236 -9.66 48.35 21.10
C SER A 236 -10.65 48.75 22.19
N LYS A 237 -11.96 48.59 21.95
CA LYS A 237 -13.01 48.81 22.97
C LYS A 237 -13.28 47.56 23.81
N GLN A 238 -13.05 46.36 23.28
CA GLN A 238 -13.26 45.10 24.03
C GLN A 238 -12.08 44.75 24.95
N GLU A 239 -10.83 45.04 24.57
CA GLU A 239 -9.67 44.83 25.46
C GLU A 239 -9.69 45.74 26.70
N LYS A 240 -10.14 47.00 26.56
CA LYS A 240 -10.29 47.93 27.70
C LYS A 240 -11.43 47.57 28.66
N GLN A 241 -12.37 46.71 28.25
CA GLN A 241 -13.48 46.27 29.10
C GLN A 241 -13.19 44.95 29.83
N GLN A 242 -12.27 44.12 29.31
CA GLN A 242 -11.80 42.91 30.00
C GLN A 242 -10.78 43.21 31.12
N GLN A 243 -9.90 44.22 30.96
CA GLN A 243 -8.97 44.63 32.03
C GLN A 243 -9.64 45.28 33.25
N ARG A 244 -10.92 45.69 33.15
CA ARG A 244 -11.68 46.27 34.28
C ARG A 244 -12.44 45.24 35.12
N LYS A 245 -12.55 43.98 34.67
CA LYS A 245 -13.23 42.90 35.41
C LYS A 245 -12.29 41.97 36.18
N GLU A 246 -11.00 41.97 35.89
CA GLU A 246 -10.01 41.16 36.62
C GLU A 246 -9.50 41.82 37.91
N LYS A 247 -9.83 43.11 38.13
CA LYS A 247 -9.35 43.90 39.28
C LYS A 247 -10.34 43.99 40.46
N THR A 248 -11.40 43.17 40.50
CA THR A 248 -12.40 43.25 41.58
C THR A 248 -13.02 41.89 41.94
N ARG A 249 -12.32 41.10 42.77
CA ARG A 249 -12.97 40.30 43.83
C ARG A 249 -12.02 40.10 45.03
N PRO A 250 -12.54 40.05 46.27
CA PRO A 250 -11.81 40.38 47.50
C PRO A 250 -11.15 39.18 48.20
N LYS A 251 -10.12 39.52 49.01
CA LYS A 251 -9.49 38.68 50.04
C LYS A 251 -10.45 38.39 51.21
N GLY A 252 -10.38 37.18 51.76
CA GLY A 252 -10.95 36.77 53.06
C GLY A 252 -10.16 35.57 53.64
N PRO A 253 -10.13 35.37 54.97
CA PRO A 253 -8.86 35.34 55.71
C PRO A 253 -8.32 33.95 56.08
N SER A 254 -7.01 33.93 56.29
CA SER A 254 -6.17 32.83 56.77
C SER A 254 -6.00 32.88 58.30
N GLU A 255 -6.20 31.74 58.98
CA GLU A 255 -5.61 31.47 60.30
C GLU A 255 -4.56 30.36 60.21
N SER A 256 -3.49 30.55 60.97
CA SER A 256 -2.24 29.80 61.03
C SER A 256 -2.31 28.57 61.94
N SER A 257 -1.49 27.54 61.66
CA SER A 257 -0.53 26.97 62.62
C SER A 257 0.28 25.77 62.06
N ARG A 258 1.62 25.88 62.17
CA ARG A 258 2.63 24.86 62.55
C ARG A 258 2.76 23.56 61.71
N GLU A 259 3.91 22.97 61.46
CA GLU A 259 5.35 23.26 61.61
C GLU A 259 6.11 22.06 60.98
N LYS A 260 7.41 22.22 60.74
CA LYS A 260 8.46 21.20 60.43
C LYS A 260 8.47 20.62 59.01
N ALA A 261 9.59 20.51 58.30
CA ALA A 261 10.98 20.89 58.56
C ALA A 261 11.79 20.68 57.25
N MET A 262 12.64 21.66 56.90
CA MET A 262 14.08 21.47 56.54
C MET A 262 14.40 20.68 55.25
N GLN A 263 15.21 21.11 54.27
CA GLN A 263 16.22 22.17 54.17
C GLN A 263 16.69 22.27 52.70
N ARG A 264 17.07 23.49 52.26
CA ARG A 264 18.24 23.91 51.41
C ARG A 264 18.64 23.05 50.18
N SER A 265 19.04 23.59 49.02
CA SER A 265 19.53 24.91 48.58
C SER A 265 19.67 24.83 47.03
N LYS A 266 19.18 25.80 46.23
CA LYS A 266 19.95 26.93 45.60
C LYS A 266 21.29 26.48 44.97
N ALA A 267 21.69 26.87 43.75
CA ALA A 267 21.19 27.84 42.78
C ALA A 267 21.90 27.62 41.42
N ASP A 268 21.13 27.76 40.33
CA ASP A 268 21.29 28.58 39.12
C ASP A 268 22.66 29.08 38.56
N PRO A 269 22.68 29.45 37.25
CA PRO A 269 23.80 29.28 36.32
C PRO A 269 24.45 30.61 35.88
N ASN A 270 25.45 30.53 34.97
CA ASN A 270 25.51 31.24 33.67
C ASN A 270 26.93 31.69 33.23
N ALA A 271 27.11 31.75 31.91
CA ALA A 271 27.95 32.65 31.09
C ALA A 271 29.40 32.26 30.66
N SER A 272 29.50 31.89 29.37
CA SER A 272 30.12 32.64 28.24
C SER A 272 31.65 32.87 28.12
N SER A 273 32.09 32.89 26.83
CA SER A 273 33.33 33.43 26.22
C SER A 273 34.50 32.42 26.07
N GLY A 274 34.85 31.92 24.86
CA GLY A 274 35.67 32.58 23.80
C GLY A 274 37.14 32.11 23.93
N ALA A 275 38.01 31.84 22.95
CA ALA A 275 38.06 31.87 21.49
C ALA A 275 39.36 31.13 21.04
N GLU A 276 39.52 30.91 19.73
CA GLU A 276 40.77 30.73 18.94
C GLU A 276 41.55 29.40 18.91
N GLY A 277 42.00 29.02 17.70
CA GLY A 277 43.01 27.99 17.45
C GLY A 277 42.91 27.31 16.07
N ASP A 278 43.33 28.02 15.02
CA ASP A 278 43.54 27.53 13.65
C ASP A 278 44.88 26.76 13.52
N VAL A 279 45.00 25.84 12.54
CA VAL A 279 46.19 25.52 11.71
C VAL A 279 46.04 24.17 10.98
N SER A 280 46.12 24.28 9.65
CA SER A 280 46.17 23.23 8.63
C SER A 280 47.56 22.57 8.49
N SER A 281 47.63 21.35 7.94
CA SER A 281 48.26 21.06 6.61
C SER A 281 48.56 19.57 6.36
N GLU A 282 48.26 19.16 5.12
CA GLU A 282 48.84 18.18 4.15
C GLU A 282 49.82 17.09 4.65
N ARG A 283 50.00 15.90 4.04
CA ARG A 283 50.10 15.57 2.61
C ARG A 283 50.26 14.04 2.41
N GLU A 284 49.92 13.53 1.23
CA GLU A 284 50.21 12.18 0.72
C GLU A 284 51.72 11.86 0.63
N PRO A 285 52.06 10.58 0.39
CA PRO A 285 52.32 10.14 -1.00
C PRO A 285 51.55 8.90 -1.46
#